data_AF-A0A1Y3NAJ0-F1
#
_entry.id   AF-A0A1Y3NAJ0-F1
#
_cell.length_a   1.000
_cell.length_b   1.000
_cell.length_c   1.000
_cell.angle_alpha   90.00
_cell.angle_beta   90.00
_cell.angle_gamma   90.00
#
_symmetry.space_group_name_H-M   'P 1'
#
loop_
_entity.id
_entity.type
_entity.pdbx_description
1 polymer ?
#
loop_
_entity_poly.entity_id
_entity_poly.type
_entity_poly.pdbx_seq_one_letter_code
_entity_poly.pdbx_strand_id
1 'polypeptide(L)'
;MCESPCTETFISFPVVDSNIPWTWLTSVQHVQWVMEIIGQGFTLPPTEDNVKIIQNACAIYTQWLLDSSARPYIIQAKEGKSIEQIFWQRIFHHFSLIFYINEKTTIYHQELCKQVLSVMSMAERTLSNRFSEETWIILLKVLLGISDYLLREPLGKPNSDIISNSVMADKLCENVIRVLIESWLRSQTKRTDMWESLKKYFKNWTHRIGVIEQWNATMFGLTQKVINILYGPNYGKNNVNIVINGSIISLDLSSDFVIYSWAQMLCIYYYYFFFI
;
A
#
# COMPACT_ATOMS: atom_id res chain seq x y z
N MET A 1 -6.58 63.76 -13.89
CA MET A 1 -7.64 62.81 -13.50
C MET A 1 -7.09 61.43 -13.74
N CYS A 2 -6.89 60.68 -12.65
CA CYS A 2 -6.29 59.34 -12.65
C CYS A 2 -7.26 58.26 -13.13
N GLU A 3 -6.69 57.31 -13.87
CA GLU A 3 -6.97 55.86 -14.03
C GLU A 3 -8.39 55.29 -14.01
N SER A 4 -8.67 54.45 -15.01
CA SER A 4 -8.95 53.01 -14.73
C SER A 4 -8.51 52.15 -15.94
N PRO A 5 -7.61 51.16 -15.77
CA PRO A 5 -7.34 50.15 -16.77
C PRO A 5 -8.43 49.05 -16.73
N CYS A 6 -8.91 48.63 -17.91
CA CYS A 6 -9.76 47.45 -18.05
C CYS A 6 -9.08 46.25 -17.42
N THR A 7 -9.68 45.72 -16.35
CA THR A 7 -9.35 44.42 -15.79
C THR A 7 -9.78 43.33 -16.78
N GLU A 8 -8.87 42.91 -17.65
CA GLU A 8 -8.98 41.63 -18.34
C GLU A 8 -8.94 40.51 -17.28
N THR A 9 -10.10 39.95 -16.98
CA THR A 9 -10.22 38.74 -16.17
C THR A 9 -9.69 37.55 -16.96
N PHE A 10 -8.44 37.17 -16.68
CA PHE A 10 -7.74 35.98 -17.23
C PHE A 10 -8.37 34.62 -16.87
N ILE A 11 -9.57 34.60 -16.27
CA ILE A 11 -10.25 33.37 -15.88
C ILE A 11 -11.34 33.10 -16.90
N SER A 12 -10.98 32.42 -17.99
CA SER A 12 -11.98 31.76 -18.83
C SER A 12 -12.61 30.62 -18.03
N PHE A 13 -13.90 30.73 -17.71
CA PHE A 13 -14.64 29.60 -17.17
C PHE A 13 -14.62 28.46 -18.20
N PRO A 14 -14.32 27.21 -17.80
CA PRO A 14 -14.35 26.10 -18.73
C PRO A 14 -15.77 25.96 -19.30
N VAL A 15 -15.87 25.86 -20.63
CA VAL A 15 -17.13 25.55 -21.30
C VAL A 15 -17.54 24.15 -20.87
N VAL A 16 -18.60 24.05 -20.06
CA VAL A 16 -19.14 22.79 -19.58
C VAL A 16 -20.00 22.20 -20.69
N ASP A 17 -19.49 21.20 -21.38
CA ASP A 17 -20.28 20.39 -22.32
C ASP A 17 -21.31 19.57 -21.53
N SER A 18 -22.59 19.75 -21.86
CA SER A 18 -23.72 19.15 -21.17
C SER A 18 -23.79 17.62 -21.29
N ASN A 19 -22.93 17.01 -22.12
CA ASN A 19 -22.85 15.57 -22.31
C ASN A 19 -21.76 14.87 -21.49
N ILE A 20 -20.97 15.60 -20.69
CA ILE A 20 -19.91 15.01 -19.88
C ILE A 20 -20.49 14.55 -18.52
N PRO A 21 -20.35 13.25 -18.15
CA PRO A 21 -20.75 12.79 -16.82
C PRO A 21 -20.01 13.58 -15.73
N TRP A 22 -20.70 13.82 -14.61
CA TRP A 22 -20.44 14.72 -13.47
C TRP A 22 -19.01 14.87 -12.88
N THR A 23 -17.95 14.32 -13.47
CA THR A 23 -16.58 14.64 -13.06
C THR A 23 -16.14 15.92 -13.77
N TRP A 24 -16.22 17.08 -13.10
CA TRP A 24 -15.64 18.36 -13.55
C TRP A 24 -14.09 18.33 -13.73
N LEU A 25 -13.46 17.16 -13.60
CA LEU A 25 -12.02 16.94 -13.68
C LEU A 25 -11.58 16.63 -15.12
N THR A 26 -11.63 17.68 -15.95
CA THR A 26 -11.30 17.63 -17.38
C THR A 26 -9.81 17.76 -17.67
N SER A 27 -9.01 18.31 -16.75
CA SER A 27 -7.57 18.52 -16.90
C SER A 27 -6.76 17.75 -15.87
N VAL A 28 -5.50 17.45 -16.20
CA VAL A 28 -4.56 16.80 -15.29
C VAL A 28 -4.33 17.66 -14.04
N GLN A 29 -4.27 18.98 -14.21
CA GLN A 29 -4.07 19.93 -13.12
C GLN A 29 -5.25 19.91 -12.14
N HIS A 30 -6.49 19.83 -12.63
CA HIS A 30 -7.67 19.72 -11.75
C HIS A 30 -7.62 18.44 -10.92
N VAL A 31 -7.27 17.30 -11.55
CA VAL A 31 -7.13 16.04 -10.82
C VAL A 31 -6.07 16.14 -9.74
N GLN A 32 -4.88 16.67 -10.06
CA GLN A 32 -3.80 16.82 -9.10
C GLN A 32 -4.20 17.70 -7.92
N TRP A 33 -4.87 18.83 -8.17
CA TRP A 33 -5.35 19.72 -7.12
C TRP A 33 -6.38 19.05 -6.22
N VAL A 34 -7.37 18.34 -6.80
CA VAL A 34 -8.36 17.61 -6.00
C VAL A 34 -7.72 16.47 -5.21
N MET A 35 -6.73 15.77 -5.78
CA MET A 35 -5.99 14.75 -5.04
C MET A 35 -5.25 15.32 -3.83
N GLU A 36 -4.70 16.54 -3.92
CA GLU A 36 -4.08 17.18 -2.76
C GLU A 36 -5.10 17.43 -1.64
N ILE A 37 -6.31 17.91 -1.98
CA ILE A 37 -7.38 18.12 -1.00
C ILE A 37 -7.80 16.81 -0.34
N ILE A 38 -8.02 15.77 -1.14
CA ILE A 38 -8.36 14.44 -0.61
C ILE A 38 -7.20 13.90 0.25
N GLY A 39 -5.96 14.11 -0.19
CA GLY A 39 -4.74 13.76 0.55
C GLY A 39 -4.68 14.39 1.94
N GLN A 40 -5.01 15.69 2.05
CA GLN A 40 -5.12 16.38 3.34
C GLN A 40 -6.21 15.78 4.25
N GLY A 41 -7.23 15.12 3.69
CA GLY A 41 -8.21 14.37 4.48
C GLY A 41 -7.56 13.31 5.37
N PHE A 42 -6.50 12.64 4.90
CA PHE A 42 -5.81 11.59 5.66
C PHE A 42 -4.85 12.11 6.74
N THR A 43 -4.55 13.41 6.77
CA THR A 43 -3.72 14.03 7.81
C THR A 43 -4.55 14.51 9.01
N LEU A 44 -5.88 14.51 8.87
CA LEU A 44 -6.79 14.93 9.94
C LEU A 44 -6.69 13.98 11.14
N PRO A 45 -6.70 14.52 12.38
CA PRO A 45 -6.77 13.68 13.58
C PRO A 45 -8.03 12.80 13.53
N PRO A 46 -7.94 11.50 13.85
CA PRO A 46 -9.05 10.54 13.75
C PRO A 46 -10.02 10.66 14.94
N THR A 47 -10.57 11.86 15.13
CA THR A 47 -11.66 12.17 16.06
C THR A 47 -13.01 11.82 15.45
N GLU A 48 -14.07 11.73 16.28
CA GLU A 48 -15.42 11.42 15.81
C GLU A 48 -15.92 12.40 14.72
N ASP A 49 -15.57 13.68 14.85
CA ASP A 49 -15.95 14.72 13.89
C ASP A 49 -15.27 14.52 12.51
N ASN A 50 -14.01 14.10 12.52
CA ASN A 50 -13.20 13.96 11.30
C ASN A 50 -13.32 12.59 10.66
N VAL A 51 -13.76 11.56 11.40
CA VAL A 51 -13.78 10.17 10.91
C VAL A 51 -14.58 10.04 9.61
N LYS A 52 -15.70 10.76 9.51
CA LYS A 52 -16.54 10.76 8.30
C LYS A 52 -15.83 11.37 7.09
N ILE A 53 -15.03 12.41 7.30
CA ILE A 53 -14.24 13.05 6.24
C ILE A 53 -13.17 12.06 5.73
N ILE A 54 -12.47 11.39 6.66
CA ILE A 54 -11.46 10.40 6.31
C ILE A 54 -12.09 9.19 5.59
N GLN A 55 -13.25 8.72 6.05
CA GLN A 55 -14.02 7.64 5.40
C GLN A 55 -14.43 8.04 3.97
N ASN A 56 -14.91 9.26 3.76
CA ASN A 56 -15.27 9.75 2.43
C ASN A 56 -14.06 9.85 1.51
N ALA A 57 -12.92 10.36 2.02
CA ALA A 57 -11.66 10.40 1.27
C ALA A 57 -11.20 8.99 0.87
N CYS A 58 -11.27 8.04 1.81
CA CYS A 58 -10.97 6.62 1.57
C CYS A 58 -11.91 6.01 0.52
N ALA A 59 -13.22 6.30 0.60
CA ALA A 59 -14.21 5.81 -0.35
C ALA A 59 -13.96 6.33 -1.78
N ILE A 60 -13.63 7.61 -1.94
CA ILE A 60 -13.29 8.20 -3.24
C ILE A 60 -12.07 7.49 -3.86
N TYR A 61 -10.98 7.32 -3.10
CA TYR A 61 -9.79 6.62 -3.61
C TYR A 61 -10.03 5.14 -3.84
N THR A 62 -10.86 4.48 -3.03
CA THR A 62 -11.29 3.10 -3.25
C THR A 62 -12.00 2.96 -4.59
N GLN A 63 -12.97 3.84 -4.87
CA GLN A 63 -13.67 3.85 -6.16
C GLN A 63 -12.70 4.12 -7.31
N TRP A 64 -11.82 5.11 -7.20
CA TRP A 64 -10.88 5.44 -8.27
C TRP A 64 -9.85 4.34 -8.55
N LEU A 65 -9.44 3.58 -7.54
CA LEU A 65 -8.55 2.42 -7.74
C LEU A 65 -9.31 1.25 -8.37
N LEU A 66 -10.47 0.89 -7.82
CA LEU A 66 -11.14 -0.39 -8.10
C LEU A 66 -12.16 -0.32 -9.24
N ASP A 67 -12.69 0.85 -9.58
CA ASP A 67 -13.65 1.07 -10.65
C ASP A 67 -13.10 2.08 -11.66
N SER A 68 -12.80 1.60 -12.87
CA SER A 68 -12.29 2.46 -13.95
C SER A 68 -13.29 3.52 -14.39
N SER A 69 -14.59 3.26 -14.29
CA SER A 69 -15.66 4.18 -14.68
C SER A 69 -15.85 5.33 -13.69
N ALA A 70 -15.46 5.12 -12.43
CA ALA A 70 -15.51 6.13 -11.38
C ALA A 70 -14.30 7.08 -11.38
N ARG A 71 -13.25 6.80 -12.17
CA ARG A 71 -12.05 7.65 -12.26
C ARG A 71 -12.38 9.01 -12.86
N PRO A 72 -11.59 10.06 -12.58
CA PRO A 72 -11.73 11.33 -13.29
C PRO A 72 -11.64 11.15 -14.83
N TYR A 73 -12.48 11.86 -15.60
CA TYR A 73 -12.53 11.74 -17.07
C TYR A 73 -11.16 11.78 -17.73
N ILE A 74 -10.29 12.71 -17.35
CA ILE A 74 -8.96 12.84 -17.96
C ILE A 74 -8.04 11.62 -17.71
N ILE A 75 -8.26 10.88 -16.62
CA ILE A 75 -7.54 9.63 -16.32
C ILE A 75 -8.09 8.51 -17.20
N GLN A 76 -9.42 8.42 -17.35
CA GLN A 76 -10.06 7.46 -18.26
C GLN A 76 -9.63 7.70 -19.72
N ALA A 77 -9.66 8.95 -20.17
CA ALA A 77 -9.27 9.33 -21.54
C ALA A 77 -7.78 9.07 -21.85
N LYS A 78 -6.94 8.94 -20.81
CA LYS A 78 -5.49 8.68 -20.94
C LYS A 78 -5.10 7.32 -20.35
N GLU A 79 -6.01 6.35 -20.42
CA GLU A 79 -5.78 5.00 -19.93
C GLU A 79 -4.49 4.38 -20.54
N GLY A 80 -3.71 3.69 -19.71
CA GLY A 80 -2.45 3.06 -20.13
C GLY A 80 -1.28 4.03 -20.37
N LYS A 81 -1.46 5.34 -20.14
CA LYS A 81 -0.38 6.33 -20.21
C LYS A 81 0.29 6.53 -18.84
N SER A 82 1.45 7.19 -18.83
CA SER A 82 2.22 7.49 -17.61
C SER A 82 1.43 8.25 -16.55
N ILE A 83 0.45 9.08 -16.95
CA ILE A 83 -0.38 9.83 -16.01
C ILE A 83 -1.21 8.92 -15.09
N GLU A 84 -1.66 7.77 -15.59
CA GLU A 84 -2.40 6.80 -14.80
C GLU A 84 -1.51 6.16 -13.72
N GLN A 85 -0.24 5.92 -14.04
CA GLN A 85 0.74 5.42 -13.08
C GLN A 85 0.98 6.44 -11.96
N ILE A 86 1.23 7.71 -12.32
CA ILE A 86 1.42 8.81 -11.35
C ILE A 86 0.18 8.98 -10.48
N PHE A 87 -1.01 8.81 -11.05
CA PHE A 87 -2.27 8.86 -10.33
C PHE A 87 -2.35 7.79 -9.24
N TRP A 88 -2.07 6.51 -9.55
CA TRP A 88 -2.06 5.44 -8.55
C TRP A 88 -0.97 5.63 -7.49
N GLN A 89 0.24 6.00 -7.91
CA GLN A 89 1.36 6.29 -7.01
C GLN A 89 0.99 7.35 -5.97
N ARG A 90 0.32 8.43 -6.39
CA ARG A 90 -0.12 9.49 -5.50
C ARG A 90 -1.20 9.04 -4.52
N ILE A 91 -2.15 8.19 -4.95
CA ILE A 91 -3.12 7.58 -4.04
C ILE A 91 -2.41 6.77 -2.94
N PHE A 92 -1.41 5.94 -3.29
CA PHE A 92 -0.67 5.16 -2.30
C PHE A 92 0.09 6.04 -1.31
N HIS A 93 0.72 7.12 -1.78
CA HIS A 93 1.37 8.09 -0.89
C HIS A 93 0.37 8.74 0.08
N HIS A 94 -0.80 9.16 -0.40
CA HIS A 94 -1.82 9.75 0.45
C HIS A 94 -2.39 8.75 1.47
N PHE A 95 -2.60 7.50 1.06
CA PHE A 95 -2.97 6.44 1.98
C PHE A 95 -1.95 6.22 3.10
N SER A 96 -0.66 6.40 2.85
CA SER A 96 0.35 6.27 3.91
C SER A 96 0.20 7.28 5.05
N LEU A 97 -0.42 8.44 4.78
CA LEU A 97 -0.56 9.52 5.76
C LEU A 97 -1.46 9.12 6.94
N ILE A 98 -2.43 8.24 6.70
CA ILE A 98 -3.35 7.78 7.76
C ILE A 98 -2.63 6.98 8.84
N PHE A 99 -1.45 6.40 8.56
CA PHE A 99 -0.73 5.59 9.53
C PHE A 99 0.06 6.40 10.53
N TYR A 100 0.07 7.73 10.42
CA TYR A 100 0.65 8.59 11.44
C TYR A 100 -0.10 8.44 12.76
N ILE A 101 0.62 8.05 13.82
CA ILE A 101 0.07 7.79 15.14
C ILE A 101 0.32 9.00 16.04
N ASN A 102 -0.72 9.39 16.77
CA ASN A 102 -0.68 10.43 17.78
C ASN A 102 -1.34 9.93 19.08
N GLU A 103 -1.22 10.70 20.16
CA GLU A 103 -1.81 10.40 21.47
C GLU A 103 -3.31 10.07 21.44
N LYS A 104 -4.05 10.51 20.41
CA LYS A 104 -5.50 10.33 20.26
C LYS A 104 -5.88 9.12 19.42
N THR A 105 -5.02 8.13 19.30
CA THR A 105 -5.31 6.91 18.51
C THR A 105 -6.58 6.23 19.04
N THR A 106 -7.61 6.19 18.21
CA THR A 106 -8.92 5.62 18.54
C THR A 106 -9.13 4.25 17.89
N ILE A 107 -10.17 3.53 18.31
CA ILE A 107 -10.61 2.31 17.61
C ILE A 107 -10.99 2.63 16.15
N TYR A 108 -11.59 3.80 15.91
CA TYR A 108 -11.91 4.23 14.55
C TYR A 108 -10.67 4.38 13.67
N HIS A 109 -9.57 4.87 14.22
CA HIS A 109 -8.29 4.97 13.52
C HIS A 109 -7.77 3.59 13.11
N GLN A 110 -7.85 2.60 14.00
CA GLN A 110 -7.46 1.21 13.71
C GLN A 110 -8.25 0.64 12.53
N GLU A 111 -9.57 0.80 12.53
CA GLU A 111 -10.43 0.27 11.48
C GLU A 111 -10.21 0.97 10.14
N LEU A 112 -9.97 2.29 10.16
CA LEU A 112 -9.59 3.04 8.96
C LEU A 112 -8.26 2.56 8.36
N CYS A 113 -7.24 2.34 9.19
CA CYS A 113 -5.96 1.79 8.75
C CYS A 113 -6.12 0.39 8.13
N LYS A 114 -6.92 -0.49 8.76
CA LYS A 114 -7.23 -1.82 8.21
C LYS A 114 -7.97 -1.72 6.87
N GLN A 115 -8.92 -0.80 6.76
CA GLN A 115 -9.65 -0.54 5.52
C GLN A 115 -8.69 -0.11 4.41
N VAL A 116 -7.80 0.84 4.68
CA VAL A 116 -6.80 1.31 3.71
C VAL A 116 -5.88 0.18 3.25
N LEU A 117 -5.36 -0.65 4.17
CA LEU A 117 -4.57 -1.85 3.82
C LEU A 117 -5.36 -2.82 2.93
N SER A 118 -6.64 -3.04 3.25
CA SER A 118 -7.52 -3.88 2.43
C SER A 118 -7.69 -3.31 1.02
N VAL A 119 -7.90 -2.00 0.89
CA VAL A 119 -8.05 -1.33 -0.40
C VAL A 119 -6.76 -1.42 -1.22
N MET A 120 -5.60 -1.21 -0.60
CA MET A 120 -4.30 -1.39 -1.27
C MET A 120 -4.12 -2.82 -1.77
N SER A 121 -4.44 -3.82 -0.94
CA SER A 121 -4.37 -5.24 -1.32
C SER A 121 -5.39 -5.64 -2.40
N MET A 122 -6.56 -5.01 -2.43
CA MET A 122 -7.51 -5.21 -3.53
C MET A 122 -6.98 -4.57 -4.81
N ALA A 123 -6.44 -3.36 -4.74
CA ALA A 123 -5.94 -2.62 -5.89
C ALA A 123 -4.76 -3.34 -6.56
N GLU A 124 -3.81 -3.89 -5.80
CA GLU A 124 -2.72 -4.68 -6.37
C GLU A 124 -3.21 -5.96 -7.05
N ARG A 125 -4.28 -6.60 -6.54
CA ARG A 125 -4.83 -7.81 -7.14
C ARG A 125 -5.53 -7.50 -8.46
N THR A 126 -6.30 -6.40 -8.50
CA THR A 126 -7.07 -6.00 -9.68
C THR A 126 -6.23 -5.31 -10.75
N LEU A 127 -5.21 -4.54 -10.36
CA LEU A 127 -4.38 -3.73 -11.27
C LEU A 127 -2.97 -4.29 -11.48
N SER A 128 -2.64 -5.47 -10.94
CA SER A 128 -1.29 -6.06 -10.98
C SER A 128 -0.63 -6.03 -12.37
N ASN A 129 -1.38 -6.40 -13.40
CA ASN A 129 -0.92 -6.48 -14.78
C ASN A 129 -0.79 -5.10 -15.48
N ARG A 130 -1.26 -4.03 -14.83
CA ARG A 130 -1.23 -2.66 -15.35
C ARG A 130 -0.21 -1.77 -14.67
N PHE A 131 0.25 -2.14 -13.48
CA PHE A 131 1.30 -1.39 -12.79
C PHE A 131 2.62 -1.49 -13.55
N SER A 132 3.21 -0.33 -13.80
CA SER A 132 4.60 -0.25 -14.22
C SER A 132 5.52 -0.73 -13.09
N GLU A 133 6.77 -1.08 -13.43
CA GLU A 133 7.79 -1.44 -12.43
C GLU A 133 7.95 -0.33 -11.38
N GLU A 134 7.94 0.94 -11.81
CA GLU A 134 8.06 2.09 -10.90
C GLU A 134 6.87 2.21 -9.94
N THR A 135 5.65 1.96 -10.42
CA THR A 135 4.45 1.96 -9.58
C THR A 135 4.50 0.85 -8.53
N TRP A 136 4.96 -0.34 -8.90
CA TRP A 136 5.22 -1.42 -7.96
C TRP A 136 6.26 -1.01 -6.92
N ILE A 137 7.39 -0.42 -7.35
CA ILE A 137 8.45 0.04 -6.43
C ILE A 137 7.91 1.07 -5.43
N ILE A 138 7.11 2.03 -5.89
CA ILE A 138 6.50 3.05 -5.02
C ILE A 138 5.54 2.41 -4.03
N LEU A 139 4.65 1.53 -4.48
CA LEU A 139 3.74 0.79 -3.60
C LEU A 139 4.50 0.01 -2.52
N LEU A 140 5.54 -0.73 -2.92
CA LEU A 140 6.37 -1.50 -2.00
C LEU A 140 7.12 -0.61 -1.00
N LYS A 141 7.68 0.53 -1.45
CA LYS A 141 8.34 1.50 -0.56
C LYS A 141 7.36 2.12 0.43
N VAL A 142 6.14 2.43 0.00
CA VAL A 142 5.07 2.93 0.87
C VAL A 142 4.73 1.89 1.94
N LEU A 143 4.46 0.64 1.55
CA LEU A 143 4.14 -0.43 2.50
C LEU A 143 5.30 -0.75 3.44
N LEU A 144 6.54 -0.72 2.93
CA LEU A 144 7.75 -0.90 3.74
C LEU A 144 7.91 0.22 4.76
N GLY A 145 7.65 1.47 4.36
CA GLY A 145 7.68 2.63 5.24
C GLY A 145 6.60 2.58 6.34
N ILE A 146 5.37 2.21 5.97
CA ILE A 146 4.28 1.98 6.94
C ILE A 146 4.69 0.88 7.93
N SER A 147 5.26 -0.22 7.42
CA SER A 147 5.69 -1.35 8.25
C SER A 147 6.83 -0.95 9.19
N ASP A 148 7.84 -0.22 8.74
CA ASP A 148 8.94 0.23 9.62
C ASP A 148 8.46 1.23 10.67
N TYR A 149 7.55 2.13 10.30
CA TYR A 149 6.98 3.09 11.23
C TYR A 149 6.18 2.41 12.35
N LEU A 150 5.35 1.41 12.00
CA LEU A 150 4.48 0.72 12.97
C LEU A 150 5.20 -0.37 13.77
N LEU A 151 6.03 -1.19 13.11
CA LEU A 151 6.52 -2.44 13.67
C LEU A 151 7.90 -2.31 14.31
N ARG A 152 8.57 -1.16 14.21
CA ARG A 152 9.85 -0.93 14.89
C ARG A 152 9.67 -0.94 16.41
N GLU A 153 10.68 -1.45 17.09
CA GLU A 153 10.73 -1.42 18.55
C GLU A 153 10.77 0.03 19.06
N PRO A 154 9.91 0.42 20.01
CA PRO A 154 9.91 1.76 20.54
C PRO A 154 11.18 2.02 21.36
N LEU A 155 12.03 2.93 20.89
CA LEU A 155 13.27 3.31 21.58
C LEU A 155 12.98 4.43 22.60
N GLY A 156 13.06 4.14 23.90
CA GLY A 156 13.05 5.16 24.96
C GLY A 156 12.14 4.85 26.14
N LYS A 157 12.09 5.80 27.09
CA LYS A 157 11.15 5.72 28.24
C LYS A 157 9.72 5.84 27.72
N PRO A 158 8.76 5.06 28.24
CA PRO A 158 7.39 5.09 27.73
C PRO A 158 6.76 6.46 27.94
N ASN A 159 6.47 7.16 26.84
CA ASN A 159 5.55 8.29 26.79
C ASN A 159 4.21 7.82 26.17
N SER A 160 3.20 8.70 26.21
CA SER A 160 1.86 8.48 25.63
C SER A 160 1.91 8.04 24.15
N ASP A 161 2.77 8.67 23.35
CA ASP A 161 2.96 8.34 21.93
C ASP A 161 3.57 6.96 21.69
N ILE A 162 4.52 6.53 22.53
CA ILE A 162 5.13 5.20 22.46
C ILE A 162 4.11 4.11 22.81
N ILE A 163 3.29 4.35 23.84
CA ILE A 163 2.26 3.40 24.27
C ILE A 163 1.19 3.24 23.18
N SER A 164 0.68 4.36 22.64
CA SER A 164 -0.30 4.33 21.55
C SER A 164 0.25 3.67 20.29
N ASN A 165 1.51 3.95 19.92
CA ASN A 165 2.21 3.24 18.84
C ASN A 165 2.25 1.74 19.06
N SER A 166 2.66 1.28 20.25
CA SER A 166 2.74 -0.16 20.53
C SER A 166 1.38 -0.84 20.45
N VAL A 167 0.33 -0.22 20.98
CA VAL A 167 -1.04 -0.76 20.91
C VAL A 167 -1.53 -0.83 19.47
N MET A 168 -1.31 0.22 18.68
CA MET A 168 -1.68 0.27 17.27
C MET A 168 -0.91 -0.79 16.46
N ALA A 169 0.40 -0.91 16.72
CA ALA A 169 1.26 -1.90 16.10
C ALA A 169 0.77 -3.32 16.38
N ASP A 170 0.42 -3.65 17.63
CA ASP A 170 -0.12 -4.98 17.98
C ASP A 170 -1.43 -5.28 17.24
N LYS A 171 -2.30 -4.28 17.05
CA LYS A 171 -3.59 -4.44 16.37
C LYS A 171 -3.49 -4.51 14.86
N LEU A 172 -2.46 -3.93 14.26
CA LEU A 172 -2.26 -3.87 12.81
C LEU A 172 -1.18 -4.82 12.30
N CYS A 173 -0.36 -5.40 13.18
CA CYS A 173 0.82 -6.19 12.84
C CYS A 173 0.54 -7.21 11.74
N GLU A 174 -0.42 -8.10 11.98
CA GLU A 174 -0.80 -9.15 11.04
C GLU A 174 -1.27 -8.59 9.69
N ASN A 175 -2.11 -7.55 9.71
CA ASN A 175 -2.63 -6.94 8.48
C ASN A 175 -1.50 -6.31 7.65
N VAL A 176 -0.61 -5.56 8.30
CA VAL A 176 0.47 -4.82 7.63
C VAL A 176 1.48 -5.78 7.03
N ILE A 177 1.96 -6.76 7.81
CA ILE A 177 2.98 -7.71 7.32
C ILE A 177 2.41 -8.61 6.22
N ARG A 178 1.13 -9.02 6.34
CA ARG A 178 0.45 -9.81 5.31
C ARG A 178 0.37 -9.06 3.99
N VAL A 179 -0.10 -7.80 4.02
CA VAL A 179 -0.18 -6.99 2.81
C VAL A 179 1.22 -6.74 2.24
N LEU A 180 2.21 -6.35 3.05
CA LEU A 180 3.58 -6.13 2.59
C LEU A 180 4.15 -7.36 1.86
N ILE A 181 4.09 -8.55 2.48
CA ILE A 181 4.66 -9.76 1.90
C ILE A 181 3.89 -10.21 0.66
N GLU A 182 2.56 -10.11 0.68
CA GLU A 182 1.73 -10.39 -0.50
C GLU A 182 2.11 -9.47 -1.67
N SER A 183 2.15 -8.16 -1.45
CA SER A 183 2.56 -7.16 -2.44
C SER A 183 3.95 -7.46 -2.98
N TRP A 184 4.88 -7.81 -2.09
CA TRP A 184 6.26 -8.10 -2.45
C TRP A 184 6.36 -9.27 -3.44
N LEU A 185 5.67 -10.37 -3.14
CA LEU A 185 5.65 -11.55 -4.01
C LEU A 185 4.88 -11.30 -5.30
N ARG A 186 3.74 -10.59 -5.26
CA ARG A 186 2.94 -10.25 -6.46
C ARG A 186 3.71 -9.38 -7.44
N SER A 187 4.55 -8.46 -6.95
CA SER A 187 5.37 -7.60 -7.79
C SER A 187 6.39 -8.37 -8.64
N GLN A 188 6.74 -9.60 -8.25
CA GLN A 188 7.81 -10.41 -8.83
C GLN A 188 9.16 -9.66 -9.01
N THR A 189 9.41 -8.63 -8.19
CA THR A 189 10.62 -7.82 -8.30
C THR A 189 11.87 -8.62 -7.94
N LYS A 190 12.89 -8.62 -8.82
CA LYS A 190 14.20 -9.25 -8.57
C LYS A 190 15.29 -8.22 -8.24
N ARG A 191 14.89 -6.97 -7.98
CA ARG A 191 15.79 -5.85 -7.70
C ARG A 191 16.51 -6.02 -6.37
N THR A 192 17.84 -6.12 -6.41
CA THR A 192 18.67 -6.38 -5.22
C THR A 192 18.51 -5.30 -4.14
N ASP A 193 18.47 -4.02 -4.53
CA ASP A 193 18.31 -2.88 -3.61
C ASP A 193 17.00 -2.93 -2.81
N MET A 194 15.91 -3.36 -3.43
CA MET A 194 14.62 -3.56 -2.78
C MET A 194 14.70 -4.70 -1.76
N TRP A 195 15.23 -5.87 -2.15
CA TRP A 195 15.36 -7.01 -1.24
C TRP A 195 16.33 -6.73 -0.09
N GLU A 196 17.41 -5.99 -0.31
CA GLU A 196 18.30 -5.50 0.75
C GLU A 196 17.57 -4.58 1.73
N SER A 197 16.73 -3.68 1.23
CA SER A 197 15.90 -2.82 2.07
C SER A 197 14.93 -3.65 2.91
N LEU A 198 14.20 -4.59 2.30
CA LEU A 198 13.31 -5.50 3.03
C LEU A 198 14.08 -6.24 4.14
N LYS A 199 15.21 -6.89 3.81
CA LYS A 199 16.05 -7.60 4.78
C LYS A 199 16.54 -6.69 5.92
N LYS A 200 16.91 -5.45 5.61
CA LYS A 200 17.39 -4.48 6.60
C LYS A 200 16.31 -4.14 7.61
N TYR A 201 15.09 -3.84 7.16
CA TYR A 201 14.01 -3.46 8.05
C TYR A 201 13.38 -4.64 8.77
N PHE A 202 13.24 -5.79 8.10
CA PHE A 202 12.64 -6.99 8.66
C PHE A 202 13.28 -7.43 9.98
N LYS A 203 14.60 -7.28 10.11
CA LYS A 203 15.34 -7.58 11.36
C LYS A 203 14.78 -6.84 12.57
N ASN A 204 14.37 -5.59 12.39
CA ASN A 204 13.86 -4.73 13.47
C ASN A 204 12.44 -5.11 13.93
N TRP A 205 11.73 -5.96 13.17
CA TRP A 205 10.33 -6.32 13.42
C TRP A 205 10.18 -7.72 14.03
N THR A 206 11.29 -8.47 14.12
CA THR A 206 11.31 -9.87 14.58
C THR A 206 10.85 -10.06 16.02
N HIS A 207 10.85 -9.00 16.84
CA HIS A 207 10.30 -9.03 18.20
C HIS A 207 8.78 -9.22 18.22
N ARG A 208 8.06 -8.99 17.11
CA ARG A 208 6.62 -9.20 16.97
C ARG A 208 6.35 -10.61 16.45
N ILE A 209 5.62 -11.43 17.22
CA ILE A 209 5.33 -12.83 16.84
C ILE A 209 4.59 -12.96 15.50
N GLY A 210 3.64 -12.06 15.20
CA GLY A 210 2.89 -12.07 13.95
C GLY A 210 3.77 -11.91 12.70
N VAL A 211 4.92 -11.23 12.82
CA VAL A 211 5.91 -11.11 11.74
C VAL A 211 6.60 -12.46 11.49
N ILE A 212 6.97 -13.17 12.56
CA ILE A 212 7.59 -14.49 12.48
C ILE A 212 6.60 -15.50 11.89
N GLU A 213 5.34 -15.50 12.35
CA GLU A 213 4.28 -16.38 11.85
C GLU A 213 4.02 -16.15 10.36
N GLN A 214 3.94 -14.89 9.93
CA GLN A 214 3.77 -14.55 8.52
C GLN A 214 4.95 -15.02 7.67
N TRP A 215 6.17 -14.79 8.13
CA TRP A 215 7.37 -15.24 7.43
C TRP A 215 7.41 -16.76 7.33
N ASN A 216 7.11 -17.48 8.42
CA ASN A 216 7.10 -18.94 8.43
C ASN A 216 6.08 -19.52 7.44
N ALA A 217 4.85 -19.00 7.44
CA ALA A 217 3.84 -19.43 6.48
C ALA A 217 4.22 -19.11 5.02
N THR A 218 4.88 -17.97 4.80
CA THR A 218 5.38 -17.60 3.47
C THR A 218 6.49 -18.54 3.01
N MET A 219 7.45 -18.83 3.89
CA MET A 219 8.52 -19.79 3.67
C MET A 219 7.98 -21.18 3.36
N PHE A 220 6.98 -21.63 4.12
CA PHE A 220 6.33 -22.91 3.88
C PHE A 220 5.66 -22.94 2.49
N GLY A 221 4.89 -21.91 2.14
CA GLY A 221 4.24 -21.79 0.82
C GLY A 221 5.24 -21.82 -0.34
N LEU A 222 6.35 -21.07 -0.22
CA LEU A 222 7.43 -21.06 -1.21
C LEU A 222 8.11 -22.44 -1.30
N THR A 223 8.40 -23.07 -0.17
CA THR A 223 9.03 -24.40 -0.11
C THR A 223 8.16 -25.46 -0.79
N GLN A 224 6.84 -25.45 -0.56
CA GLN A 224 5.92 -26.36 -1.25
C GLN A 224 5.96 -26.20 -2.77
N LYS A 225 6.10 -24.98 -3.27
CA LYS A 225 6.25 -24.73 -4.70
C LYS A 225 7.63 -25.11 -5.23
N VAL A 226 8.71 -24.89 -4.46
CA VAL A 226 10.07 -25.35 -4.83
C VAL A 226 10.13 -26.87 -4.92
N ILE A 227 9.53 -27.60 -3.97
CA ILE A 227 9.44 -29.06 -4.01
C ILE A 227 8.72 -29.53 -5.27
N ASN A 228 7.63 -28.87 -5.65
CA ASN A 228 6.88 -29.15 -6.88
C ASN A 228 7.73 -28.91 -8.14
N ILE A 229 8.55 -27.86 -8.16
CA ILE A 229 9.48 -27.58 -9.25
C ILE A 229 10.57 -28.67 -9.37
N LEU A 230 11.12 -29.12 -8.24
CA LEU A 230 12.24 -30.07 -8.21
C LEU A 230 11.82 -31.53 -8.46
N TYR A 231 10.70 -31.96 -7.87
CA TYR A 231 10.27 -33.37 -7.87
C TYR A 231 9.01 -33.62 -8.73
N GLY A 232 8.43 -32.57 -9.31
CA GLY A 232 7.28 -32.66 -10.19
C GLY A 232 5.92 -32.57 -9.47
N PRO A 233 4.81 -32.65 -10.22
CA PRO A 233 3.45 -32.30 -9.76
C PRO A 233 2.89 -33.21 -8.67
N ASN A 234 3.44 -34.42 -8.50
CA ASN A 234 3.04 -35.36 -7.46
C ASN A 234 3.53 -34.92 -6.07
N TYR A 235 4.46 -33.97 -6.01
CA TYR A 235 5.04 -33.46 -4.78
C TYR A 235 4.77 -31.95 -4.66
N GLY A 236 4.53 -31.47 -3.44
CA GLY A 236 4.33 -30.05 -3.19
C GLY A 236 3.01 -29.46 -3.71
N LYS A 237 3.02 -28.15 -4.00
CA LYS A 237 1.84 -27.41 -4.50
C LYS A 237 2.18 -26.62 -5.78
N ASN A 238 1.20 -26.53 -6.68
CA ASN A 238 1.36 -25.79 -7.93
C ASN A 238 1.38 -24.28 -7.74
N ASN A 239 0.75 -23.75 -6.69
CA ASN A 239 0.76 -22.32 -6.37
C ASN A 239 1.41 -22.12 -5.00
N VAL A 240 1.95 -20.91 -4.78
CA VAL A 240 2.43 -20.50 -3.46
C VAL A 240 1.21 -20.12 -2.63
N ASN A 241 0.88 -20.98 -1.66
CA ASN A 241 -0.25 -20.77 -0.75
C ASN A 241 0.27 -20.35 0.62
N ILE A 242 -0.05 -19.12 1.02
CA ILE A 242 0.28 -18.58 2.35
C ILE A 242 -0.96 -18.70 3.20
N VAL A 243 -0.89 -19.51 4.27
CA VAL A 243 -2.04 -19.83 5.14
C VAL A 243 -1.74 -19.39 6.56
N ILE A 244 -2.47 -18.38 7.04
CA ILE A 244 -2.30 -17.81 8.38
C ILE A 244 -3.67 -17.42 8.94
N ASN A 245 -3.97 -17.82 10.17
CA ASN A 245 -5.19 -17.43 10.89
C ASN A 245 -6.49 -17.58 10.06
N GLY A 246 -6.59 -18.67 9.29
CA GLY A 246 -7.73 -18.97 8.42
C GLY A 246 -7.79 -18.19 7.09
N SER A 247 -6.90 -17.23 6.88
CA SER A 247 -6.74 -16.53 5.59
C SER A 247 -5.82 -17.32 4.66
N ILE A 248 -6.25 -17.51 3.42
CA ILE A 248 -5.46 -18.20 2.39
C ILE A 248 -5.18 -17.20 1.25
N ILE A 249 -3.90 -16.93 1.01
CA ILE A 249 -3.45 -16.15 -0.14
C ILE A 249 -2.79 -17.12 -1.10
N SER A 250 -3.38 -17.30 -2.29
CA SER A 250 -2.81 -18.09 -3.37
C SER A 250 -2.15 -17.17 -4.39
N LEU A 251 -0.88 -17.43 -4.68
CA LEU A 251 -0.07 -16.68 -5.63
C LEU A 251 0.40 -17.61 -6.75
N ASP A 252 0.07 -17.23 -7.98
CA ASP A 252 0.63 -17.83 -9.18
C ASP A 252 1.91 -17.06 -9.55
N LEU A 253 3.06 -17.68 -9.28
CA LEU A 253 4.39 -17.07 -9.43
C LEU A 253 5.23 -17.90 -10.38
N SER A 254 6.06 -17.22 -11.18
CA SER A 254 7.00 -17.89 -12.08
C SER A 254 8.02 -18.73 -11.31
N SER A 255 8.37 -19.91 -11.82
CA SER A 255 9.31 -20.83 -11.16
C SER A 255 10.65 -20.17 -10.81
N ASP A 256 11.20 -19.37 -11.75
CA ASP A 256 12.45 -18.64 -11.54
C ASP A 256 12.34 -17.63 -10.40
N PHE A 257 11.21 -16.94 -10.28
CA PHE A 257 10.98 -16.00 -9.19
C PHE A 257 10.77 -16.72 -7.86
N VAL A 258 10.09 -17.87 -7.85
CA VAL A 258 9.90 -18.67 -6.64
C VAL A 258 11.24 -19.12 -6.05
N ILE A 259 12.14 -19.66 -6.88
CA ILE A 259 13.48 -20.08 -6.42
C ILE A 259 14.26 -18.88 -5.86
N TYR A 260 14.25 -17.76 -6.58
CA TYR A 260 14.92 -16.53 -6.16
C TYR A 260 14.36 -15.98 -4.83
N SER A 261 13.04 -15.81 -4.73
CA SER A 261 12.38 -15.27 -3.55
C SER A 261 12.50 -16.21 -2.34
N TRP A 262 12.44 -17.53 -2.54
CA TRP A 262 12.70 -18.53 -1.51
C TRP A 262 14.12 -18.38 -0.93
N ALA A 263 15.14 -18.26 -1.78
CA ALA A 263 16.51 -18.04 -1.33
C ALA A 263 16.66 -16.71 -0.55
N GLN A 264 16.05 -15.62 -1.01
CA GLN A 264 16.08 -14.33 -0.31
C GLN A 264 15.39 -14.42 1.07
N MET A 265 14.25 -15.09 1.15
CA MET A 265 13.50 -15.25 2.39
C MET A 265 14.22 -16.16 3.39
N LEU A 266 14.98 -17.16 2.93
CA LEU A 266 15.89 -17.94 3.77
C LEU A 266 17.04 -17.10 4.33
N CYS A 267 17.61 -16.19 3.53
CA CYS A 267 18.69 -15.32 3.99
C CYS A 267 18.27 -14.42 5.16
N ILE A 268 16.99 -14.05 5.27
CA ILE A 268 16.47 -13.32 6.43
C ILE A 268 16.71 -14.12 7.73
N TYR A 269 16.58 -15.44 7.69
CA TYR A 269 16.79 -16.34 8.83
C TYR A 269 18.27 -16.52 9.19
N TYR A 270 19.11 -16.85 8.22
CA TYR A 270 20.52 -17.20 8.45
C TYR A 270 21.33 -16.07 9.12
N TYR A 271 21.03 -14.82 8.79
CA TYR A 271 21.71 -13.68 9.40
C TYR A 271 21.23 -13.34 10.81
N TYR A 272 20.11 -13.90 11.29
CA TYR A 272 19.47 -13.47 12.53
C TYR A 272 19.38 -14.59 13.58
N PHE A 273 19.01 -15.81 13.19
CA PHE A 273 18.86 -16.93 14.12
C PHE A 273 20.16 -17.69 14.44
N PHE A 274 21.25 -17.41 13.72
CA PHE A 274 22.56 -18.06 13.93
C PHE A 274 23.61 -17.14 14.57
N PHE A 275 23.32 -15.83 14.70
CA PHE A 275 24.25 -14.82 15.23
C PHE A 275 23.71 -14.05 16.45
N ILE A 276 22.63 -14.55 17.06
CA ILE A 276 22.12 -14.19 18.39
C ILE A 276 22.17 -15.44 19.24
#